data_AF-A0A6L2NVE3-F1
#
_entry.id   AF-A0A6L2NVE3-F1
#
_cell.length_a   1.000
_cell.length_b   1.000
_cell.length_c   1.000
_cell.angle_alpha   90.00
_cell.angle_beta   90.00
_cell.angle_gamma   90.00
#
_symmetry.space_group_name_H-M   'P 1'
#
loop_
_entity.id
_entity.type
_entity.pdbx_description
1 polymer ?
#
loop_
_entity_poly.entity_id
_entity_poly.type
_entity_poly.pdbx_seq_one_letter_code
_entity_poly.pdbx_strand_id
1 'polypeptide(L)'
;MVKYGTSFVPEKEKALEWKDYISMIYINDADALEFWPNECKEVALEYIKTSSEMVKRLLHALMDNLGVKLDDSRVDALMGLRMVNMNFYPTCPSPDLTVGVGRHSDMGTLTVLLQDGIGGLYVKKGEDSSSGNEEWIEIPPVHGALVINIGDALQIISNGRYKSAEHRVRTTSVESRVLIRPMERKRL
;
A
#
# COMPACT_ATOMS: atom_id res chain seq x y z
N MET A 1 18.00 -2.11 -3.55
CA MET A 1 18.20 -2.43 -2.11
C MET A 1 16.96 -3.15 -1.60
N VAL A 2 17.09 -4.46 -1.38
CA VAL A 2 16.01 -5.35 -0.94
C VAL A 2 16.09 -5.53 0.56
N LYS A 3 14.95 -5.53 1.24
CA LYS A 3 14.86 -5.79 2.68
C LYS A 3 13.84 -6.89 2.93
N TYR A 4 14.26 -7.97 3.57
CA TYR A 4 13.37 -8.96 4.16
C TYR A 4 13.30 -8.75 5.67
N GLY A 5 12.13 -8.94 6.27
CA GLY A 5 11.97 -8.82 7.71
C GLY A 5 10.64 -9.33 8.22
N THR A 6 10.53 -9.42 9.54
CA THR A 6 9.30 -9.71 10.27
C THR A 6 8.96 -8.50 11.12
N SER A 7 7.69 -8.07 11.06
CA SER A 7 7.19 -6.81 11.65
C SER A 7 7.93 -5.53 11.19
N PHE A 8 7.25 -4.37 11.19
CA PHE A 8 7.80 -3.20 10.49
C PHE A 8 9.02 -2.59 11.22
N VAL A 9 8.90 -2.37 12.53
CA VAL A 9 9.98 -1.91 13.42
C VAL A 9 9.91 -2.64 14.77
N PRO A 10 10.40 -3.88 14.86
CA PRO A 10 10.27 -4.71 16.07
C PRO A 10 10.77 -4.04 17.36
N GLU A 11 11.84 -3.24 17.26
CA GLU A 11 12.48 -2.58 18.40
C GLU A 11 11.68 -1.39 18.95
N LYS A 12 10.76 -0.82 18.17
CA LYS A 12 9.95 0.36 18.56
C LYS A 12 8.48 0.02 18.77
N GLU A 13 8.07 -1.17 18.38
CA GLU A 13 6.69 -1.63 18.49
C GLU A 13 6.39 -2.11 19.91
N LYS A 14 5.27 -1.65 20.47
CA LYS A 14 4.76 -2.17 21.75
C LYS A 14 4.20 -3.59 21.63
N ALA A 15 3.76 -3.96 20.42
CA ALA A 15 3.31 -5.29 20.04
C ALA A 15 3.70 -5.51 18.58
N LEU A 16 4.30 -6.67 18.29
CA LEU A 16 4.75 -7.02 16.93
C LEU A 16 3.56 -7.30 16.02
N GLU A 17 3.67 -6.89 14.77
CA GLU A 17 2.75 -7.25 13.70
C GLU A 17 2.95 -8.71 13.30
N TRP A 18 1.85 -9.42 13.08
CA TRP A 18 1.87 -10.82 12.65
C TRP A 18 2.05 -10.92 11.13
N LYS A 19 3.24 -10.53 10.65
CA LYS A 19 3.53 -10.35 9.23
C LYS A 19 5.02 -10.49 8.94
N ASP A 20 5.34 -11.23 7.89
CA ASP A 20 6.62 -11.17 7.20
C ASP A 20 6.49 -10.32 5.93
N TYR A 21 7.57 -9.67 5.53
CA TYR A 21 7.56 -8.89 4.31
C TYR A 21 8.91 -8.92 3.60
N ILE A 22 8.82 -8.74 2.28
CA ILE A 22 9.95 -8.33 1.46
C ILE A 22 9.61 -6.99 0.81
N SER A 23 10.52 -6.03 1.00
CA SER A 23 10.44 -4.69 0.43
C SER A 23 11.52 -4.53 -0.63
N MET A 24 11.11 -4.20 -1.84
CA MET A 24 11.97 -4.07 -3.01
C MET A 24 11.84 -2.66 -3.56
N ILE A 25 12.85 -1.84 -3.31
CA ILE A 25 12.92 -0.48 -3.87
C ILE A 25 13.32 -0.60 -5.34
N TYR A 26 12.54 0.07 -6.20
CA TYR A 26 12.83 0.18 -7.62
C TYR A 26 13.63 1.46 -7.89
N ILE A 27 14.79 1.29 -8.53
CA ILE A 27 15.69 2.38 -8.93
C ILE A 27 15.74 2.43 -10.47
N ASN A 28 16.06 1.28 -11.07
CA ASN A 28 16.07 1.06 -12.52
C ASN A 28 15.94 -0.46 -12.80
N ASP A 29 15.69 -0.83 -14.06
CA ASP A 29 15.51 -2.23 -14.47
C ASP A 29 16.75 -3.10 -14.20
N ALA A 30 17.97 -2.57 -14.37
CA ALA A 30 19.21 -3.32 -14.16
C ALA A 30 19.40 -3.69 -12.67
N ASP A 31 19.25 -2.72 -11.77
CA ASP A 31 19.33 -2.94 -10.32
C ASP A 31 18.25 -3.93 -9.85
N ALA A 32 17.04 -3.85 -10.42
CA ALA A 32 15.97 -4.78 -10.09
C ALA A 32 16.35 -6.22 -10.50
N LEU A 33 16.86 -6.41 -11.72
CA LEU A 33 17.24 -7.72 -12.23
C LEU A 33 18.48 -8.32 -11.55
N GLU A 34 19.38 -7.47 -11.04
CA GLU A 34 20.59 -7.88 -10.33
C GLU A 34 20.32 -8.20 -8.85
N PHE A 35 19.56 -7.35 -8.15
CA PHE A 35 19.45 -7.41 -6.69
C PHE A 35 18.13 -7.96 -6.15
N TRP A 36 17.06 -8.06 -6.95
CA TRP A 36 15.80 -8.65 -6.48
C TRP A 36 15.86 -10.19 -6.49
N PRO A 37 15.06 -10.88 -5.65
CA PRO A 37 15.08 -12.35 -5.58
C PRO A 37 14.75 -12.97 -6.93
N ASN A 38 15.52 -13.98 -7.33
CA ASN A 38 15.40 -14.61 -8.65
C ASN A 38 14.00 -15.22 -8.88
N GLU A 39 13.37 -15.69 -7.81
CA GLU A 39 12.06 -16.34 -7.82
C GLU A 39 10.93 -15.39 -8.21
N CYS A 40 11.09 -14.07 -7.97
CA CYS A 40 10.02 -13.10 -8.19
C CYS A 40 10.43 -11.84 -8.97
N LYS A 41 11.71 -11.64 -9.28
CA LYS A 41 12.20 -10.38 -9.84
C LYS A 41 11.54 -9.98 -11.15
N GLU A 42 11.32 -10.93 -12.06
CA GLU A 42 10.72 -10.65 -13.37
C GLU A 42 9.26 -10.23 -13.22
N VAL A 43 8.48 -10.99 -12.46
CA VAL A 43 7.07 -10.72 -12.21
C VAL A 43 6.88 -9.43 -11.41
N ALA A 44 7.72 -9.19 -10.39
CA ALA A 44 7.69 -7.96 -9.62
C ALA A 44 8.05 -6.73 -10.47
N LEU A 45 8.99 -6.88 -11.41
CA LEU A 45 9.41 -5.82 -12.32
C LEU A 45 8.30 -5.49 -13.32
N GLU A 46 7.66 -6.50 -13.90
CA GLU A 46 6.49 -6.31 -14.77
C GLU A 46 5.34 -5.63 -14.03
N TYR A 47 5.09 -6.08 -12.80
CA TYR A 47 4.03 -5.54 -11.96
C TYR A 47 4.25 -4.06 -11.60
N ILE A 48 5.46 -3.67 -11.19
CA ILE A 48 5.74 -2.26 -10.88
C ILE A 48 5.65 -1.38 -12.12
N LYS A 49 6.13 -1.84 -13.27
CA LYS A 49 6.08 -1.06 -14.53
C LYS A 49 4.64 -0.82 -14.96
N THR A 50 3.82 -1.88 -14.97
CA THR A 50 2.41 -1.80 -15.35
C THR A 50 1.61 -0.95 -14.35
N SER A 51 1.87 -1.12 -13.05
CA SER A 51 1.21 -0.35 -11.99
C SER A 51 1.60 1.14 -12.06
N SER A 52 2.86 1.46 -12.33
CA SER A 52 3.31 2.85 -12.47
C SER A 52 2.64 3.57 -13.64
N GLU A 53 2.45 2.91 -14.78
CA GLU A 53 1.72 3.52 -15.90
C GLU A 53 0.24 3.78 -15.53
N MET A 54 -0.40 2.83 -14.86
CA MET A 54 -1.76 3.03 -14.34
C MET A 54 -1.81 4.22 -13.37
N VAL A 55 -0.87 4.29 -12.42
CA VAL A 55 -0.81 5.37 -11.43
C VAL A 55 -0.58 6.73 -12.10
N LYS A 56 0.30 6.81 -13.10
CA LYS A 56 0.53 8.02 -13.88
C LYS A 56 -0.78 8.55 -14.49
N ARG A 57 -1.58 7.67 -15.08
CA ARG A 57 -2.90 8.02 -15.66
C ARG A 57 -3.90 8.46 -14.59
N LEU A 58 -3.91 7.80 -13.43
CA LEU A 58 -4.76 8.19 -12.30
C LEU A 58 -4.38 9.57 -11.75
N LEU A 59 -3.09 9.86 -11.59
CA LEU A 59 -2.61 11.15 -11.12
C LEU A 59 -2.97 12.28 -12.08
N HIS A 60 -2.82 12.07 -13.39
CA HIS A 60 -3.30 13.03 -14.39
C HIS A 60 -4.79 13.33 -14.21
N ALA A 61 -5.64 12.30 -14.12
CA ALA A 61 -7.08 12.48 -13.93
C ALA A 61 -7.45 13.17 -12.61
N LEU A 62 -6.79 12.78 -11.51
CA LEU A 62 -7.03 13.36 -10.18
C LEU A 62 -6.62 14.83 -10.12
N MET A 63 -5.50 15.20 -10.73
CA MET A 63 -5.00 16.58 -10.73
C MET A 63 -5.79 17.46 -11.71
N ASP A 64 -6.20 16.90 -12.85
CA ASP A 64 -7.11 17.56 -13.79
C ASP A 64 -8.45 17.91 -13.14
N ASN A 65 -9.01 17.01 -12.33
CA ASN A 65 -10.24 17.26 -11.57
C ASN A 65 -10.08 18.37 -10.49
N LEU A 66 -8.84 18.66 -10.10
CA LEU A 66 -8.50 19.82 -9.26
C LEU A 66 -8.27 21.11 -10.06
N GLY A 67 -8.37 21.06 -11.38
CA GLY A 67 -8.07 22.17 -12.29
C GLY A 67 -6.57 22.37 -12.52
N VAL A 68 -5.74 21.37 -12.19
CA VAL A 68 -4.28 21.45 -12.30
C VAL A 68 -3.79 20.54 -13.42
N LYS A 69 -3.36 21.14 -14.52
CA LYS A 69 -2.71 20.43 -15.62
C LYS A 69 -1.26 20.15 -15.26
N LEU A 70 -0.88 18.88 -15.19
CA LEU A 70 0.50 18.46 -15.00
C LEU A 70 1.08 17.94 -16.31
N ASP A 71 2.35 18.21 -16.55
CA ASP A 71 3.13 17.47 -17.53
C ASP A 71 3.66 16.17 -16.91
N ASP A 72 4.22 15.31 -17.75
CA ASP A 72 4.73 14.01 -17.32
C ASP A 72 5.86 14.12 -16.30
N SER A 73 6.73 15.14 -16.41
CA SER A 73 7.82 15.36 -15.45
C SER A 73 7.31 15.63 -14.04
N ARG A 74 6.26 16.45 -13.94
CA ARG A 74 5.62 16.76 -12.65
C ARG A 74 4.86 15.56 -12.09
N VAL A 75 4.22 14.76 -12.93
CA VAL A 75 3.59 13.51 -12.48
C VAL A 75 4.65 12.51 -11.97
N ASP A 76 5.75 12.33 -12.69
CA ASP A 76 6.85 11.47 -12.24
C ASP A 76 7.43 11.95 -10.89
N ALA A 77 7.51 13.26 -10.67
CA ALA A 77 7.91 13.83 -9.39
C ALA A 77 6.90 13.60 -8.25
N LEU A 78 5.60 13.44 -8.56
CA LEU A 78 4.58 13.05 -7.60
C LEU A 78 4.65 11.56 -7.24
N MET A 79 4.97 10.72 -8.22
CA MET A 79 5.17 9.29 -8.01
C MET A 79 6.42 9.02 -7.15
N GLY A 80 7.49 9.80 -7.34
CA GLY A 80 8.67 9.77 -6.48
C GLY A 80 9.33 8.38 -6.41
N LEU A 81 9.71 7.96 -5.21
CA LEU A 81 10.30 6.64 -4.94
C LEU A 81 9.25 5.55 -5.11
N ARG A 82 9.52 4.58 -5.99
CA ARG A 82 8.64 3.42 -6.21
C ARG A 82 9.21 2.21 -5.47
N MET A 83 8.36 1.44 -4.82
CA MET A 83 8.74 0.19 -4.15
C MET A 83 7.65 -0.86 -4.28
N VAL A 84 8.00 -2.13 -4.26
CA VAL A 84 7.05 -3.25 -4.13
C VAL A 84 7.24 -3.88 -2.75
N ASN A 85 6.16 -3.96 -1.98
CA ASN A 85 6.12 -4.74 -0.74
C ASN A 85 5.26 -5.98 -0.98
N MET A 86 5.85 -7.16 -0.80
CA MET A 86 5.09 -8.41 -0.72
C MET A 86 5.01 -8.77 0.75
N ASN A 87 3.80 -8.83 1.27
CA ASN A 87 3.50 -9.13 2.67
C ASN A 87 2.90 -10.52 2.76
N PHE A 88 3.40 -11.30 3.71
CA PHE A 88 2.89 -12.62 4.05
C PHE A 88 2.37 -12.60 5.49
N TYR A 89 1.12 -12.98 5.69
CA TYR A 89 0.51 -13.09 7.01
C TYR A 89 0.26 -14.57 7.29
N PRO A 90 1.07 -15.21 8.14
CA PRO A 90 0.83 -16.61 8.48
C PRO A 90 -0.48 -16.77 9.27
N THR A 91 -1.03 -17.99 9.28
CA THR A 91 -2.16 -18.33 10.16
C THR A 91 -1.85 -17.95 11.60
N CYS A 92 -2.75 -17.21 12.24
CA CYS A 92 -2.59 -16.75 13.61
C CYS A 92 -3.48 -17.58 14.56
N PRO A 93 -2.93 -18.21 15.61
CA PRO A 93 -3.72 -19.03 16.54
C PRO A 93 -4.72 -18.20 17.35
N SER A 94 -4.43 -16.91 17.57
CA SER A 94 -5.26 -16.00 18.37
C SER A 94 -5.41 -14.65 17.65
N PRO A 95 -6.21 -14.57 16.56
CA PRO A 95 -6.30 -13.40 15.70
C PRO A 95 -6.91 -12.17 16.36
N ASP A 96 -7.61 -12.34 17.50
CA ASP A 96 -8.15 -11.22 18.27
C ASP A 96 -7.12 -10.55 19.19
N LEU A 97 -5.95 -11.17 19.39
CA LEU A 97 -4.88 -10.65 20.27
C LEU A 97 -3.78 -9.91 19.51
N THR A 98 -3.78 -9.96 18.17
CA THR A 98 -2.76 -9.31 17.34
C THR A 98 -3.38 -8.74 16.06
N VAL A 99 -2.58 -8.03 15.29
CA VAL A 99 -2.96 -7.47 13.99
C VAL A 99 -1.89 -7.81 12.96
N GLY A 100 -2.32 -7.93 11.71
CA GLY A 100 -1.39 -8.11 10.59
C GLY A 100 -0.69 -6.80 10.27
N VAL A 101 -1.43 -5.69 10.29
CA VAL A 101 -0.90 -4.34 10.26
C VAL A 101 -1.73 -3.45 11.16
N GLY A 102 -1.05 -2.64 11.97
CA GLY A 102 -1.68 -1.67 12.85
C GLY A 102 -2.47 -0.58 12.11
N ARG A 103 -3.15 0.25 12.89
CA ARG A 103 -3.82 1.46 12.42
C ARG A 103 -2.81 2.45 11.83
N HIS A 104 -2.92 2.76 10.54
CA HIS A 104 -2.02 3.72 9.88
C HIS A 104 -2.68 4.36 8.66
N SER A 105 -2.10 5.47 8.20
CA SER A 105 -2.28 6.02 6.85
C SER A 105 -1.00 5.82 6.04
N ASP A 106 -1.13 5.81 4.72
CA ASP A 106 0.05 5.68 3.85
C ASP A 106 0.70 7.03 3.64
N MET A 107 2.00 7.15 3.93
CA MET A 107 2.75 8.40 3.74
C MET A 107 2.94 8.80 2.26
N GLY A 108 2.61 7.92 1.32
CA GLY A 108 2.85 8.07 -0.11
C GLY A 108 1.88 9.01 -0.83
N THR A 109 1.95 9.02 -2.16
CA THR A 109 0.99 9.73 -3.03
C THR A 109 -0.22 8.84 -3.28
N LEU A 110 0.02 7.66 -3.84
CA LEU A 110 -0.96 6.61 -4.07
C LEU A 110 -0.35 5.28 -3.68
N THR A 111 -1.23 4.38 -3.26
CA THR A 111 -0.91 2.98 -3.03
C THR A 111 -1.80 2.15 -3.94
N VAL A 112 -1.18 1.17 -4.60
CA VAL A 112 -1.87 0.13 -5.36
C VAL A 112 -1.80 -1.15 -4.54
N LEU A 113 -2.90 -1.87 -4.36
CA LEU A 113 -2.92 -3.08 -3.56
C LEU A 113 -3.59 -4.22 -4.33
N LEU A 114 -2.83 -5.30 -4.52
CA LEU A 114 -3.36 -6.59 -4.97
C LEU A 114 -3.59 -7.47 -3.75
N GLN A 115 -4.83 -7.92 -3.59
CA GLN A 115 -5.25 -8.81 -2.50
C GLN A 115 -5.37 -10.25 -2.96
N ASP A 116 -5.13 -11.17 -2.03
CA ASP A 116 -5.58 -12.56 -2.15
C ASP A 116 -7.12 -12.68 -2.05
N GLY A 117 -7.64 -13.90 -2.19
CA GLY A 117 -9.08 -14.17 -2.08
C GLY A 117 -9.63 -14.19 -0.66
N ILE A 118 -8.80 -14.00 0.37
CA ILE A 118 -9.19 -14.17 1.77
C ILE A 118 -9.76 -12.88 2.37
N GLY A 119 -9.23 -11.72 1.97
CA GLY A 119 -9.69 -10.42 2.49
C GLY A 119 -9.19 -10.14 3.90
N GLY A 120 -9.67 -9.07 4.54
CA GLY A 120 -9.22 -8.64 5.87
C GLY A 120 -8.48 -7.29 5.89
N LEU A 121 -8.60 -6.51 4.82
CA LEU A 121 -8.33 -5.08 4.82
C LEU A 121 -9.54 -4.35 5.41
N TYR A 122 -9.31 -3.48 6.38
CA TYR A 122 -10.33 -2.63 6.97
C TYR A 122 -9.94 -1.16 6.82
N VAL A 123 -10.89 -0.34 6.41
CA VAL A 123 -10.71 1.12 6.25
C VAL A 123 -11.65 1.83 7.22
N LYS A 124 -11.13 2.86 7.90
CA LYS A 124 -11.92 3.70 8.80
C LYS A 124 -12.82 4.61 7.98
N LYS A 125 -14.11 4.62 8.30
CA LYS A 125 -15.07 5.55 7.70
C LYS A 125 -14.81 6.97 8.23
N GLY A 126 -14.98 7.97 7.37
CA GLY A 126 -14.76 9.37 7.74
C GLY A 126 -15.66 9.87 8.87
N GLU A 127 -15.34 11.07 9.36
CA GLU A 127 -15.93 11.71 10.55
C GLU A 127 -17.44 12.06 10.44
N ASP A 128 -18.10 11.80 9.30
CA ASP A 128 -19.55 11.96 9.12
C ASP A 128 -20.38 10.90 9.89
N SER A 129 -19.72 10.08 10.72
CA SER A 129 -20.36 9.11 11.60
C SER A 129 -20.98 9.83 12.79
N SER A 130 -22.23 10.29 12.61
CA SER A 130 -23.10 10.92 13.63
C SER A 130 -23.27 10.12 14.93
N SER A 131 -22.73 8.90 15.00
CA SER A 131 -22.78 7.99 16.14
C SER A 131 -21.61 8.12 17.12
N GLY A 132 -20.57 8.93 16.83
CA GLY A 132 -19.40 9.06 17.72
C GLY A 132 -18.56 7.78 17.89
N ASN A 133 -18.93 6.70 17.19
CA ASN A 133 -18.22 5.42 17.20
C ASN A 133 -17.31 5.29 15.97
N GLU A 134 -16.12 4.74 16.16
CA GLU A 134 -15.20 4.41 15.08
C GLU A 134 -15.80 3.28 14.21
N GLU A 135 -16.34 3.63 13.04
CA GLU A 135 -16.85 2.64 12.08
C GLU A 135 -15.72 2.18 11.14
N TRP A 136 -15.48 0.87 11.10
CA TRP A 136 -14.51 0.22 10.22
C TRP A 136 -15.24 -0.61 9.18
N ILE A 137 -14.92 -0.39 7.90
CA ILE A 137 -15.51 -1.10 6.77
C ILE A 137 -14.50 -2.11 6.26
N GLU A 138 -14.92 -3.37 6.14
CA GLU A 138 -14.13 -4.40 5.47
C GLU A 138 -14.17 -4.19 3.95
N ILE A 139 -13.00 -4.28 3.31
CA ILE A 139 -12.88 -4.22 1.86
C ILE A 139 -12.77 -5.67 1.35
N PRO A 140 -13.86 -6.24 0.79
CA PRO A 140 -13.84 -7.60 0.29
C PRO A 140 -12.92 -7.71 -0.93
N PRO A 141 -12.14 -8.79 -1.06
CA PRO A 141 -11.33 -9.02 -2.24
C PRO A 141 -12.25 -9.30 -3.43
N VAL A 142 -11.98 -8.62 -4.55
CA VAL A 142 -12.69 -8.84 -5.81
C VAL A 142 -11.69 -9.43 -6.80
N HIS A 143 -12.05 -10.56 -7.41
CA HIS A 143 -11.17 -11.24 -8.37
C HIS A 143 -10.79 -10.32 -9.52
N GLY A 144 -9.47 -10.17 -9.76
CA GLY A 144 -8.94 -9.30 -10.82
C GLY A 144 -8.98 -7.80 -10.50
N ALA A 145 -9.40 -7.40 -9.30
CA ALA A 145 -9.43 -5.99 -8.89
C ALA A 145 -8.19 -5.58 -8.12
N LEU A 146 -7.85 -4.29 -8.22
CA LEU A 146 -6.85 -3.62 -7.40
C LEU A 146 -7.56 -2.64 -6.47
N VAL A 147 -7.10 -2.54 -5.23
CA VAL A 147 -7.52 -1.48 -4.31
C VAL A 147 -6.54 -0.32 -4.45
N ILE A 148 -7.06 0.88 -4.69
CA ILE A 148 -6.28 2.12 -4.75
C ILE A 148 -6.63 2.97 -3.53
N ASN A 149 -5.63 3.41 -2.79
CA ASN A 149 -5.83 4.37 -1.71
C ASN A 149 -4.96 5.62 -1.87
N ILE A 150 -5.53 6.74 -1.45
CA ILE A 150 -4.84 8.03 -1.35
C ILE A 150 -3.88 7.97 -0.17
N GLY A 151 -2.67 8.49 -0.36
CA GLY A 151 -1.73 8.71 0.72
C GLY A 151 -1.62 10.17 1.16
N ASP A 152 -0.93 10.39 2.27
CA ASP A 152 -0.80 11.67 2.95
C ASP A 152 -0.20 12.74 2.04
N ALA A 153 0.74 12.38 1.16
CA ALA A 153 1.35 13.34 0.24
C ALA A 153 0.32 13.92 -0.73
N LEU A 154 -0.57 13.09 -1.29
CA LEU A 154 -1.62 13.58 -2.19
C LEU A 154 -2.72 14.34 -1.44
N GLN A 155 -3.02 13.95 -0.20
CA GLN A 155 -3.90 14.73 0.66
C GLN A 155 -3.34 16.16 0.85
N ILE A 156 -2.06 16.29 1.19
CA ILE A 156 -1.42 17.61 1.39
C ILE A 156 -1.43 18.42 0.08
N ILE A 157 -1.00 17.80 -1.04
CA ILE A 157 -0.88 18.47 -2.33
C ILE A 157 -2.24 18.92 -2.88
N SER A 158 -3.30 18.15 -2.61
CA SER A 158 -4.67 18.50 -2.98
C SER A 158 -5.34 19.50 -2.01
N ASN A 159 -4.59 20.03 -1.03
CA ASN A 159 -5.13 20.87 0.04
C ASN A 159 -6.32 20.22 0.77
N GLY A 160 -6.19 18.92 1.07
CA GLY A 160 -7.18 18.15 1.80
C GLY A 160 -8.41 17.73 0.99
N ARG A 161 -8.46 17.96 -0.32
CA ARG A 161 -9.61 17.56 -1.16
C ARG A 161 -9.66 16.06 -1.41
N TYR A 162 -8.51 15.40 -1.50
CA TYR A 162 -8.41 13.94 -1.42
C TYR A 162 -8.02 13.52 -0.01
N LYS A 163 -8.64 12.46 0.52
CA LYS A 163 -8.48 12.01 1.91
C LYS A 163 -7.66 10.73 1.97
N SER A 164 -6.57 10.78 2.72
CA SER A 164 -5.79 9.63 3.16
C SER A 164 -6.50 8.99 4.34
N ALA A 165 -7.02 7.78 4.13
CA ALA A 165 -7.84 7.08 5.12
C ALA A 165 -6.98 6.18 6.01
N GLU A 166 -7.27 6.19 7.30
CA GLU A 166 -6.72 5.23 8.25
C GLU A 166 -7.21 3.82 7.88
N HIS A 167 -6.30 2.87 7.81
CA HIS A 167 -6.59 1.48 7.48
C HIS A 167 -5.79 0.52 8.36
N ARG A 168 -6.24 -0.73 8.43
CA ARG A 168 -5.61 -1.82 9.20
C ARG A 168 -5.80 -3.15 8.49
N VAL A 169 -4.98 -4.14 8.86
CA VAL A 169 -5.08 -5.51 8.34
C VAL A 169 -5.27 -6.47 9.51
N ARG A 170 -6.35 -7.26 9.49
CA ARG A 170 -6.57 -8.32 10.49
C ARG A 170 -5.88 -9.61 10.07
N THR A 171 -5.45 -10.39 11.06
CA THR A 171 -5.00 -11.77 10.87
C THR A 171 -6.18 -12.72 10.84
N THR A 172 -5.94 -13.93 10.34
CA THR A 172 -6.91 -15.01 10.31
C THR A 172 -6.27 -16.28 10.86
N SER A 173 -7.07 -17.13 11.50
CA SER A 173 -6.67 -18.43 12.00
C SER A 173 -6.85 -19.56 10.97
N VAL A 174 -7.47 -19.25 9.82
CA VAL A 174 -7.95 -20.26 8.87
C VAL A 174 -6.92 -20.53 7.76
N GLU A 175 -6.41 -19.48 7.11
CA GLU A 175 -5.48 -19.60 5.98
C GLU A 175 -4.41 -18.50 6.00
N SER A 176 -3.22 -18.79 5.47
CA SER A 176 -2.16 -17.78 5.31
C SER A 176 -2.49 -16.82 4.17
N ARG A 177 -2.10 -15.55 4.31
CA ARG A 177 -2.45 -14.47 3.37
C ARG A 177 -1.25 -13.86 2.69
N VAL A 178 -1.44 -13.40 1.45
CA VAL A 178 -0.43 -12.64 0.68
C VAL A 178 -1.03 -11.34 0.17
N LEU A 179 -0.35 -10.22 0.43
CA LEU A 179 -0.70 -8.91 -0.12
C LEU A 179 0.50 -8.30 -0.84
N ILE A 180 0.33 -7.95 -2.12
CA ILE A 180 1.38 -7.27 -2.90
C ILE A 180 0.98 -5.82 -3.11
N ARG A 181 1.87 -4.89 -2.77
CA ARG A 181 1.61 -3.45 -2.77
C ARG A 181 2.77 -2.65 -3.38
N PRO A 182 2.60 -2.01 -4.55
CA PRO A 182 3.43 -0.90 -4.98
C PRO A 182 3.15 0.31 -4.10
N MET A 183 4.20 0.88 -3.52
CA MET A 183 4.13 2.13 -2.78
C MET A 183 4.92 3.21 -3.52
N GLU A 184 4.31 4.39 -3.65
CA GLU A 184 4.91 5.57 -4.24
C GLU A 184 5.14 6.64 -3.17
N ARG A 185 6.40 6.93 -2.85
CA ARG A 185 6.77 7.87 -1.79
C ARG A 185 7.54 9.06 -2.37
N LYS A 186 6.98 10.25 -2.28
CA LYS A 186 7.74 11.48 -2.53
C LYS A 186 8.80 11.68 -1.43
N ARG A 187 10.07 11.86 -1.81
CA ARG A 187 11.08 12.40 -0.88
C ARG A 187 10.80 13.90 -0.74
N LEU A 188 10.46 14.35 0.46
CA LEU A 188 10.45 15.77 0.83
C LEU A 188 11.88 16.22 1.11
#